data_AF-A0AA51NEV5-F1
#
_entry.id   AF-A0AA51NEV5-F1
#
_cell.length_a   1.000
_cell.length_b   1.000
_cell.length_c   1.000
_cell.angle_alpha   90.00
_cell.angle_beta   90.00
_cell.angle_gamma   90.00
#
_symmetry.space_group_name_H-M   'P 1'
#
loop_
_entity.id
_entity.type
_entity.pdbx_description
1 polymer ?
#
loop_
_entity_poly.entity_id
_entity_poly.type
_entity_poly.pdbx_seq_one_letter_code
_entity_poly.pdbx_strand_id
1 'polypeptide(L)'
;MDNSYLIIRIDQQHNIELHCFFVSSMKIKYHYPTCITIYFNKLHSSFSLVDLCYCFDILSTSHKLYIGAEVFKAYLSVKFSQSYIQE
;
A
#
# COMPACT_ATOMS: atom_id res chain seq x y z
N MET A 1 6.12 13.46 8.88
CA MET A 1 5.32 12.43 8.19
C MET A 1 4.15 13.15 7.56
N ASP A 2 3.87 12.86 6.30
CA ASP A 2 2.72 13.44 5.60
C ASP A 2 1.42 13.16 6.36
N ASN A 3 0.40 14.00 6.17
CA ASN A 3 -0.93 13.83 6.73
C ASN A 3 -1.69 12.67 6.03
N SER A 4 -1.04 11.54 5.87
CA SER A 4 -1.55 10.34 5.20
C SER A 4 -1.02 9.10 5.88
N TYR A 5 -1.90 8.14 6.13
CA TYR A 5 -1.56 6.86 6.72
C TYR A 5 -1.86 5.71 5.77
N LEU A 6 -1.08 4.64 5.90
CA LEU A 6 -1.13 3.46 5.04
C LEU A 6 -1.43 2.25 5.92
N ILE A 7 -2.32 1.37 5.45
CA ILE A 7 -2.50 0.05 6.04
C ILE A 7 -2.27 -1.00 4.94
N ILE A 8 -1.39 -1.97 5.22
CA ILE A 8 -1.21 -3.15 4.38
C ILE A 8 -1.87 -4.35 5.06
N ARG A 9 -2.63 -5.11 4.28
CA ARG A 9 -3.23 -6.38 4.72
C ARG A 9 -2.86 -7.49 3.76
N ILE A 10 -2.72 -8.69 4.30
CA ILE A 10 -2.55 -9.90 3.50
C ILE A 10 -3.85 -10.68 3.58
N ASP A 11 -4.55 -10.81 2.47
CA ASP A 11 -5.76 -11.61 2.37
C ASP A 11 -5.41 -13.02 1.86
N GLN A 12 -5.82 -14.02 2.63
CA GLN A 12 -5.69 -15.45 2.34
C GLN A 12 -4.29 -15.91 1.87
N GLN A 13 -3.22 -15.20 2.23
CA GLN A 13 -1.84 -15.46 1.76
C GLN A 13 -1.64 -15.36 0.24
N HIS A 14 -2.58 -14.78 -0.51
CA HIS A 14 -2.47 -14.67 -1.98
C HIS A 14 -2.50 -13.22 -2.47
N ASN A 15 -3.13 -12.33 -1.70
CA ASN A 15 -3.35 -10.94 -2.08
C ASN A 15 -2.75 -10.01 -1.02
N ILE A 16 -2.07 -8.97 -1.48
CA ILE A 16 -1.62 -7.84 -0.66
C ILE A 16 -2.59 -6.70 -0.94
N GLU A 17 -3.35 -6.30 0.06
CA GLU A 17 -4.21 -5.13 0.00
C GLU A 17 -3.50 -3.94 0.60
N LEU A 18 -3.60 -2.81 -0.08
CA LEU A 18 -2.96 -1.58 0.31
C LEU A 18 -4.03 -0.48 0.42
N HIS A 19 -4.21 0.05 1.62
CA HIS A 19 -5.24 1.01 1.97
C HIS A 19 -4.56 2.34 2.33
N CYS A 20 -4.64 3.32 1.43
CA CYS A 20 -4.09 4.65 1.65
C CYS A 20 -5.17 5.62 2.10
N PHE A 21 -4.94 6.31 3.22
CA PHE A 21 -5.83 7.32 3.75
C PHE A 21 -5.16 8.68 3.72
N PHE A 22 -5.80 9.65 3.06
CA PHE A 22 -5.30 11.00 2.92
C PHE A 22 -6.17 11.96 3.75
N VAL A 23 -5.56 12.67 4.70
CA VAL A 23 -6.29 13.55 5.62
C VAL A 23 -6.63 14.90 4.97
N SER A 24 -5.90 15.35 3.94
CA SER A 24 -6.03 16.72 3.40
C SER A 24 -6.63 16.86 2.00
N SER A 25 -6.77 15.80 1.19
CA SER A 25 -6.97 15.97 -0.25
C SER A 25 -8.42 16.04 -0.72
N MET A 26 -9.41 15.74 0.12
CA MET A 26 -10.79 15.61 -0.35
C MET A 26 -11.78 16.13 0.69
N LYS A 27 -12.45 17.26 0.37
CA LYS A 27 -13.70 17.70 1.01
C LYS A 27 -14.86 16.75 0.67
N ILE A 28 -14.63 15.44 0.75
CA ILE A 28 -15.65 14.43 0.54
C ILE A 28 -16.23 14.11 1.91
N LYS A 29 -17.56 14.12 1.99
CA LYS A 29 -18.35 13.83 3.21
C LYS A 29 -18.06 12.44 3.82
N TYR A 30 -17.35 11.58 3.08
CA TYR A 30 -16.94 10.23 3.44
C TYR A 30 -15.46 10.01 3.09
N HIS A 31 -14.66 9.64 4.09
CA HIS A 31 -13.25 9.28 3.92
C HIS A 31 -13.12 7.79 3.63
N TYR A 32 -13.25 7.40 2.37
CA TYR A 32 -12.90 6.05 1.94
C TYR A 32 -11.41 5.99 1.58
N PRO A 33 -10.67 4.96 2.02
CA PRO A 33 -9.29 4.78 1.60
C PRO A 33 -9.22 4.49 0.10
N THR A 34 -8.12 4.89 -0.53
CA THR A 34 -7.74 4.32 -1.82
C THR A 34 -7.27 2.90 -1.56
N CYS A 35 -8.01 1.92 -2.08
CA CYS A 35 -7.69 0.50 -1.96
C CYS A 35 -7.04 -0.02 -3.25
N ILE A 36 -5.86 -0.61 -3.13
CA ILE A 36 -5.19 -1.33 -4.22
C ILE A 36 -5.03 -2.78 -3.77
N THR A 37 -5.54 -3.71 -4.56
CA THR A 37 -5.33 -5.15 -4.35
C THR A 37 -4.30 -5.66 -5.33
N ILE A 38 -3.26 -6.27 -4.79
CA ILE A 38 -2.10 -6.77 -5.52
C ILE A 38 -2.07 -8.29 -5.39
N TYR A 39 -2.07 -8.98 -6.52
CA TYR A 39 -1.81 -10.41 -6.54
C TYR A 39 -0.32 -10.67 -6.33
N PHE A 40 0.01 -11.54 -5.37
CA PHE A 40 1.38 -11.87 -5.00
C PHE A 40 2.27 -12.25 -6.19
N ASN A 41 1.72 -13.02 -7.13
CA ASN A 41 2.44 -13.50 -8.33
C ASN A 41 2.82 -12.40 -9.33
N LYS A 42 2.35 -11.16 -9.14
CA LYS A 42 2.54 -10.05 -10.07
C LYS A 42 3.13 -8.80 -9.39
N LEU A 43 4.12 -8.99 -8.52
CA LEU A 43 4.80 -7.89 -7.81
C LEU A 43 5.26 -6.77 -8.76
N HIS A 44 5.81 -7.09 -9.93
CA HIS A 44 6.25 -6.03 -10.86
C HIS A 44 5.08 -5.19 -11.38
N SER A 45 3.94 -5.81 -11.69
CA SER A 45 2.73 -5.10 -12.09
C SER A 45 2.16 -4.26 -10.95
N SER A 46 2.44 -4.65 -9.70
CA SER A 46 2.00 -3.90 -8.53
C SER A 46 2.69 -2.55 -8.37
N PHE A 47 4.00 -2.49 -8.62
CA PHE A 47 4.73 -1.23 -8.61
C PHE A 47 4.26 -0.31 -9.74
N SER A 48 3.95 -0.86 -10.92
CA SER A 48 3.36 -0.09 -12.01
C SER A 48 1.98 0.48 -11.66
N LEU A 49 1.15 -0.27 -10.92
CA LEU A 49 -0.16 0.21 -10.45
C LEU A 49 -0.02 1.34 -9.41
N VAL A 50 0.95 1.22 -8.50
CA VAL A 50 1.25 2.27 -7.51
C VAL A 50 1.75 3.54 -8.21
N ASP A 51 2.61 3.40 -9.21
CA ASP A 51 3.15 4.52 -10.01
C ASP A 51 2.07 5.24 -10.84
N LEU A 52 1.09 4.49 -11.37
CA LEU A 52 -0.06 5.06 -12.09
C LEU A 52 -1.07 5.78 -11.18
N CYS A 53 -1.02 5.55 -9.88
CA CYS A 53 -2.02 6.06 -8.96
C CYS A 53 -1.62 7.45 -8.46
N TYR A 54 -2.33 8.48 -8.94
CA TYR A 54 -2.11 9.90 -8.58
C TYR A 54 -2.07 10.17 -7.07
N CYS A 55 -2.74 9.32 -6.27
CA CYS A 55 -2.67 9.40 -4.81
C CYS A 55 -1.24 9.31 -4.27
N PHE A 56 -0.34 8.59 -4.95
CA PHE A 56 1.05 8.48 -4.55
C PHE A 56 1.89 9.66 -5.01
N ASP A 57 1.49 10.38 -6.06
CA ASP A 57 2.23 11.57 -6.52
C ASP A 57 2.32 12.65 -5.44
N ILE A 58 1.29 12.75 -4.61
CA ILE A 58 1.15 13.73 -3.52
C ILE A 58 2.05 13.38 -2.32
N LEU A 59 2.49 12.12 -2.21
CA LEU A 59 3.31 11.65 -1.10
C LEU A 59 4.76 12.12 -1.23
N SER A 60 5.37 12.43 -0.09
CA SER A 60 6.81 12.66 -0.01
C SER A 60 7.61 11.41 -0.43
N THR A 61 8.83 11.63 -0.91
CA THR A 61 9.75 10.53 -1.28
C THR A 61 9.96 9.55 -0.12
N SER A 62 10.02 10.04 1.13
CA SER A 62 10.12 9.19 2.31
C SER A 62 8.91 8.27 2.49
N HIS A 63 7.70 8.79 2.27
CA HIS A 63 6.47 7.98 2.35
C HIS A 63 6.42 6.93 1.23
N LYS A 64 6.81 7.31 0.01
CA LYS A 64 6.92 6.38 -1.13
C LYS A 64 7.89 5.23 -0.84
N LEU A 65 9.06 5.54 -0.27
CA LEU A 65 10.05 4.53 0.11
C LEU A 65 9.54 3.61 1.22
N TYR A 66 8.87 4.17 2.24
CA TYR A 66 8.23 3.38 3.30
C TYR A 66 7.19 2.41 2.73
N ILE A 67 6.32 2.88 1.83
CA ILE A 67 5.34 2.01 1.13
C ILE A 67 6.04 0.87 0.41
N GLY A 68 7.11 1.16 -0.36
CA GLY A 68 7.87 0.15 -1.06
C GLY A 68 8.46 -0.90 -0.11
N ALA A 69 9.02 -0.47 1.01
CA ALA A 69 9.59 -1.36 2.03
C ALA A 69 8.53 -2.26 2.66
N GLU A 70 7.36 -1.71 3.01
CA GLU A 70 6.27 -2.48 3.62
C GLU A 70 5.60 -3.45 2.64
N VAL A 71 5.39 -3.05 1.37
CA VAL A 71 4.92 -3.97 0.32
C VAL A 71 5.90 -5.11 0.11
N PHE A 72 7.21 -4.82 0.11
CA PHE A 72 8.23 -5.85 -0.03
C PHE A 72 8.29 -6.77 1.20
N LYS A 73 8.13 -6.23 2.41
CA LYS A 73 8.02 -7.02 3.65
C LYS A 73 6.81 -7.97 3.58
N ALA A 74 5.63 -7.46 3.19
CA ALA A 74 4.43 -8.26 3.01
C ALA A 74 4.63 -9.38 1.97
N TYR A 75 5.31 -9.07 0.86
CA TYR A 75 5.70 -10.07 -0.14
C TYR A 75 6.60 -11.15 0.47
N LEU A 76 7.65 -10.78 1.21
CA LEU A 76 8.50 -11.79 1.86
C LEU A 76 7.71 -12.65 2.86
N SER A 77 6.81 -12.05 3.64
CA SER A 77 5.95 -12.77 4.57
C SER A 77 5.10 -13.82 3.85
N VAL A 78 4.45 -13.48 2.74
CA VAL A 78 3.72 -14.47 1.92
C VAL A 78 4.66 -15.54 1.38
N LYS A 79 5.79 -15.14 0.81
CA LYS A 79 6.76 -16.05 0.18
C LYS A 79 7.30 -17.10 1.16
N PHE A 80 7.52 -16.72 2.41
CA PHE A 80 8.02 -17.59 3.46
C PHE A 80 6.91 -18.19 4.34
N SER A 81 5.63 -17.98 4.00
CA SER A 81 4.49 -18.42 4.81
C SER A 81 4.55 -17.94 6.27
N GLN A 82 5.04 -16.71 6.46
CA GLN A 82 5.16 -16.05 7.76
C GLN A 82 4.04 -15.02 7.96
N SER A 83 3.73 -14.71 9.22
CA SER A 83 2.82 -13.61 9.57
C SER A 83 3.46 -12.27 9.24
N TYR A 84 2.73 -11.42 8.51
CA TYR A 84 3.12 -10.02 8.28
C TYR A 84 2.75 -9.14 9.48
N ILE A 85 3.66 -8.24 9.83
CA ILE A 85 3.47 -7.22 10.86
C ILE A 85 3.94 -5.89 10.27
N GLN A 86 3.05 -4.89 10.32
CA GLN A 86 3.35 -3.53 9.92
C GLN A 86 3.90 -2.74 11.13
N GLU A 87 4.95 -1.95 10.92
CA GLU A 87 5.57 -1.06 11.91
C GLU A 87 5.47 0.41 11.48
#